data_AF-A0A956J7Z9-F1
#
_entry.id   AF-A0A956J7Z9-F1
#
_cell.length_a   1.000
_cell.length_b   1.000
_cell.length_c   1.000
_cell.angle_alpha   90.00
_cell.angle_beta   90.00
_cell.angle_gamma   90.00
#
_symmetry.space_group_name_H-M   'P 1'
#
loop_
_entity.id
_entity.type
_entity.pdbx_description
1 polymer ?
#
loop_
_entity_poly.entity_id
_entity_poly.type
_entity_poly.pdbx_seq_one_letter_code
_entity_poly.pdbx_strand_id
1 'polypeptide(L)'
;DDTFFDLPDTEVQTRFVQGLKRVYPTIRDDDVLAFRVSRVRYVMPIPTLGYSTRMPPEDTSVAGLHLVNSAHILNGTLNVNETVQLAERAAKRFAALP
;
A
#
# COMPACT_ATOMS: atom_id res chain seq x y z
N ASP A 1 -12.31 7.96 -10.97
CA ASP A 1 -10.85 7.89 -10.81
C ASP A 1 -10.26 9.27 -10.60
N ASP A 2 -9.15 9.34 -9.87
CA ASP A 2 -8.42 10.58 -9.60
C ASP A 2 -7.65 11.01 -10.86
N THR A 3 -7.95 12.20 -11.38
CA THR A 3 -7.30 12.76 -12.58
C THR A 3 -5.81 13.02 -12.36
N PHE A 4 -5.36 13.12 -11.11
CA PHE A 4 -3.94 13.23 -10.77
C PHE A 4 -3.13 12.02 -11.25
N PHE A 5 -3.75 10.84 -11.31
CA PHE A 5 -3.08 9.60 -11.71
C PHE A 5 -2.56 9.66 -13.15
N ASP A 6 -3.26 10.40 -14.01
CA ASP A 6 -2.97 10.48 -15.46
C ASP A 6 -2.08 11.67 -15.83
N LEU A 7 -1.64 12.48 -14.86
CA LEU A 7 -0.75 13.61 -15.14
C LEU A 7 0.62 13.13 -15.66
N PRO A 8 1.25 13.86 -16.59
CA PRO A 8 2.63 13.62 -16.98
C PRO A 8 3.60 13.71 -15.80
N ASP A 9 4.65 12.90 -15.80
CA ASP A 9 5.69 12.90 -14.73
C ASP A 9 6.30 14.29 -14.51
N THR A 10 6.48 15.06 -15.59
CA THR A 10 7.02 16.43 -15.55
C THR A 10 6.10 17.40 -14.78
N GLU A 11 4.79 17.22 -14.91
CA GLU A 11 3.81 18.03 -14.19
C GLU A 11 3.76 17.63 -12.71
N VAL A 12 3.81 16.33 -12.41
CA VAL A 12 3.92 15.81 -11.04
C VAL A 12 5.20 16.35 -10.39
N GLN A 13 6.34 16.29 -11.08
CA GLN A 13 7.61 16.83 -10.61
C GLN A 13 7.51 18.32 -10.29
N THR A 14 6.98 19.12 -11.22
CA THR A 14 6.83 20.56 -11.02
C THR A 14 6.01 20.85 -9.76
N ARG A 15 4.84 20.21 -9.62
CA ARG A 15 3.95 20.42 -8.47
C ARG A 15 4.62 20.01 -7.15
N PHE A 16 5.31 18.86 -7.12
CA PHE A 16 5.93 18.32 -5.92
C PHE A 16 7.18 19.09 -5.49
N VAL A 17 8.04 19.50 -6.43
CA VAL A 17 9.22 20.34 -6.12
C VAL A 17 8.79 21.72 -5.64
N GLN A 18 7.76 22.32 -6.23
CA GLN A 18 7.19 23.58 -5.73
C GLN A 18 6.61 23.42 -4.32
N GLY A 19 5.92 22.32 -4.03
CA GLY A 19 5.48 21.98 -2.67
C GLY A 19 6.64 21.84 -1.68
N LEU A 20 7.70 21.14 -2.08
CA LEU A 20 8.90 20.95 -1.27
C LEU A 20 9.56 22.29 -0.92
N LYS A 21 9.70 23.19 -1.89
CA LYS A 21 10.28 24.54 -1.70
C LYS A 21 9.43 25.44 -0.78
N ARG A 22 8.11 25.21 -0.69
CA ARG A 22 7.26 25.92 0.29
C ARG A 22 7.56 25.50 1.72
N VAL A 23 7.89 24.22 1.94
CA VAL A 23 8.26 23.68 3.26
C VAL A 23 9.72 24.01 3.59
N TYR A 24 10.60 23.98 2.58
CA TYR A 24 12.04 24.24 2.72
C TYR A 24 12.51 25.28 1.69
N PRO A 25 12.39 26.59 1.99
CA PRO A 25 12.67 27.67 1.05
C PRO A 25 14.11 27.77 0.55
N THR A 26 15.05 27.12 1.23
CA THR A 26 16.47 27.12 0.86
C THR A 26 16.81 26.14 -0.27
N ILE A 27 15.92 25.18 -0.57
CA ILE A 27 16.12 24.19 -1.63
C ILE A 27 16.03 24.88 -3.00
N ARG A 28 17.03 24.66 -3.84
CA ARG A 28 17.14 25.13 -5.23
C ARG A 28 16.82 23.99 -6.19
N ASP A 29 16.59 24.31 -7.47
CA ASP A 29 16.32 23.27 -8.47
C ASP A 29 17.52 22.33 -8.65
N ASP A 30 18.75 22.86 -8.61
CA ASP A 30 19.98 22.08 -8.74
C ASP A 30 20.26 21.17 -7.53
N ASP A 31 19.55 21.34 -6.41
CA ASP A 31 19.62 20.41 -5.27
C ASP A 31 18.83 19.12 -5.53
N VAL A 32 17.96 19.10 -6.56
CA VAL A 32 17.16 17.92 -6.93
C VAL A 32 17.92 17.07 -7.94
N LEU A 33 18.75 16.15 -7.43
CA LEU A 33 19.57 15.26 -8.26
C LEU A 33 18.75 14.24 -9.07
N ALA A 34 17.60 13.83 -8.55
CA ALA A 34 16.72 12.87 -9.21
C ALA A 34 15.26 13.02 -8.78
N PHE A 35 14.34 12.78 -9.71
CA PHE A 35 12.91 12.67 -9.45
C PHE A 35 12.36 11.48 -10.24
N ARG A 36 11.58 10.62 -9.59
CA ARG A 36 10.99 9.43 -10.22
C ARG A 36 9.55 9.29 -9.74
N VAL A 37 8.64 9.06 -10.68
CA VAL A 37 7.24 8.77 -10.38
C VAL A 37 7.00 7.27 -10.57
N SER A 38 6.41 6.64 -9.58
CA SER A 38 5.88 5.28 -9.69
C SER A 38 4.39 5.33 -9.43
N ARG A 39 3.59 4.68 -10.29
CA ARG A 39 2.13 4.69 -10.22
C ARG A 39 1.61 3.28 -10.03
N VAL A 40 0.77 3.10 -9.03
CA VAL A 40 0.12 1.82 -8.71
C VAL A 40 -1.34 2.12 -8.41
N ARG A 41 -2.27 1.52 -9.17
CA ARG A 41 -3.72 1.75 -8.96
C ARG A 41 -4.22 1.13 -7.66
N TYR A 42 -3.62 0.02 -7.25
CA TYR A 42 -4.04 -0.76 -6.08
C TYR A 42 -2.88 -0.87 -5.09
N VAL A 43 -2.60 0.24 -4.38
CA VAL A 43 -1.55 0.26 -3.35
C VAL A 43 -2.00 -0.49 -2.11
N MET A 44 -3.21 -0.21 -1.62
CA MET A 44 -3.76 -0.83 -0.42
C MET A 44 -5.27 -1.06 -0.49
N PRO A 45 -5.80 -2.05 0.26
CA PRO A 45 -7.23 -2.14 0.49
C PRO A 45 -7.73 -0.87 1.16
N ILE A 46 -8.87 -0.36 0.71
CA ILE A 46 -9.51 0.80 1.33
C ILE A 46 -10.34 0.28 2.51
N PRO A 47 -10.00 0.66 3.77
CA PRO A 47 -10.80 0.27 4.92
C PRO A 47 -12.15 0.97 4.85
N THR A 48 -13.20 0.19 4.72
CA THR A 48 -14.60 0.66 4.74
C THR A 48 -15.25 0.33 6.08
N LEU A 49 -16.40 0.93 6.38
CA LEU A 49 -17.11 0.65 7.62
C LEU A 49 -17.49 -0.83 7.70
N GLY A 50 -17.00 -1.56 8.71
CA GLY A 50 -17.20 -3.01 8.82
C GLY A 50 -16.33 -3.85 7.88
N TYR A 51 -15.18 -3.35 7.42
CA TYR A 51 -14.30 -4.09 6.50
C TYR A 51 -13.88 -5.47 7.03
N SER A 52 -13.64 -5.60 8.34
CA SER A 52 -13.26 -6.86 8.98
C SER A 52 -14.30 -7.98 8.81
N THR A 53 -15.56 -7.65 8.55
CA THR A 53 -16.62 -8.64 8.30
C THR A 53 -16.82 -8.95 6.82
N ARG A 54 -16.18 -8.19 5.93
CA ARG A 54 -16.30 -8.30 4.46
C ARG A 54 -14.99 -8.59 3.75
N MET A 55 -13.89 -8.74 4.49
CA MET A 55 -12.60 -9.12 3.90
C MET A 55 -12.73 -10.50 3.23
N PRO A 56 -11.92 -10.78 2.20
CA PRO A 56 -11.87 -12.11 1.61
C PRO A 56 -11.59 -13.18 2.67
N PRO A 57 -12.18 -14.38 2.56
CA PRO A 57 -11.84 -15.48 3.46
C PRO A 57 -10.41 -15.96 3.19
N GLU A 58 -9.70 -16.36 4.24
CA GLU A 58 -8.39 -17.01 4.12
C GLU A 58 -8.52 -18.41 3.50
N ASP A 59 -9.59 -19.14 3.85
CA ASP A 59 -9.86 -20.47 3.32
C ASP A 59 -10.60 -20.36 1.98
N THR A 60 -10.02 -20.92 0.93
CA THR A 60 -10.64 -20.92 -0.39
C THR A 60 -11.57 -22.12 -0.58
N SER A 61 -12.34 -22.13 -1.66
CA SER A 61 -13.11 -23.31 -2.06
C SER A 61 -12.26 -24.48 -2.57
N VAL A 62 -10.94 -24.28 -2.73
CA VAL A 62 -10.00 -25.32 -3.17
C VAL A 62 -9.31 -25.90 -1.95
N ALA A 63 -9.47 -27.21 -1.74
CA ALA A 63 -8.88 -27.92 -0.61
C ALA A 63 -7.34 -27.77 -0.60
N GLY A 64 -6.80 -27.39 0.56
CA GLY A 64 -5.36 -27.16 0.76
C GLY A 64 -4.83 -25.82 0.20
N LEU A 65 -5.68 -24.99 -0.41
CA LEU A 65 -5.30 -23.65 -0.87
C LEU A 65 -5.88 -22.59 0.07
N HIS A 66 -4.97 -21.83 0.67
CA HIS A 66 -5.28 -20.71 1.57
C HIS A 66 -4.66 -19.42 1.04
N LEU A 67 -5.33 -18.29 1.28
CA LEU A 67 -4.91 -16.97 0.81
C LEU A 67 -4.69 -16.04 2.01
N VAL A 68 -3.53 -15.40 2.04
CA VAL A 68 -3.18 -14.38 3.04
C VAL A 68 -2.50 -13.25 2.29
N ASN A 69 -2.99 -12.03 2.48
CA ASN A 69 -2.50 -10.85 1.78
C ASN A 69 -2.84 -9.58 2.56
N SER A 70 -2.50 -8.42 2.01
CA SER A 70 -2.72 -7.11 2.60
C SER A 70 -4.18 -6.78 2.94
N ALA A 71 -5.17 -7.42 2.30
CA ALA A 71 -6.59 -7.28 2.66
C ALA A 71 -6.90 -7.77 4.09
N HIS A 72 -6.02 -8.59 4.67
CA HIS A 72 -6.17 -9.13 6.01
C HIS A 72 -5.41 -8.30 7.07
N ILE A 73 -4.79 -7.17 6.68
CA ILE A 73 -4.21 -6.21 7.62
C ILE A 73 -5.33 -5.27 8.07
N LEU A 74 -5.88 -5.53 9.26
CA LEU A 74 -7.07 -4.81 9.77
C LEU A 74 -6.74 -3.61 10.66
N ASN A 75 -5.65 -3.69 11.42
CA ASN A 75 -5.33 -2.74 12.49
C ASN A 75 -4.07 -1.91 12.21
N GLY A 76 -3.63 -1.87 10.97
CA GLY A 76 -2.40 -1.19 10.59
C GLY A 76 -2.38 -0.76 9.13
N THR A 77 -1.31 -0.06 8.78
CA THR A 77 -1.00 0.29 7.39
C THR A 77 -0.30 -0.89 6.71
N LEU A 78 -0.04 -0.79 5.41
CA LEU A 78 0.80 -1.75 4.68
C LEU A 78 2.29 -1.63 5.00
N ASN A 79 2.61 -1.63 6.28
CA ASN A 79 4.00 -1.69 6.73
C ASN A 79 4.47 -3.15 6.83
N VAL A 80 5.79 -3.29 6.89
CA VAL A 80 6.45 -4.61 6.91
C VAL A 80 6.11 -5.36 8.19
N ASN A 81 6.03 -4.69 9.34
CA ASN A 81 5.75 -5.33 10.62
C ASN A 81 4.37 -6.00 10.63
N GLU A 82 3.33 -5.30 10.16
CA GLU A 82 1.98 -5.85 10.05
C GLU A 82 1.92 -7.04 9.09
N THR A 83 2.63 -6.94 7.97
CA THR A 83 2.70 -8.01 6.98
C THR A 83 3.35 -9.26 7.56
N VAL A 84 4.48 -9.11 8.25
CA VAL A 84 5.20 -10.23 8.87
C VAL A 84 4.36 -10.88 9.96
N GLN A 85 3.77 -10.07 10.86
CA GLN A 85 2.93 -10.62 11.93
C GLN A 85 1.69 -11.34 11.40
N LEU A 86 1.06 -10.82 10.33
CA LEU A 86 -0.03 -11.50 9.65
C LEU A 86 0.42 -12.85 9.09
N ALA A 87 1.55 -12.87 8.38
CA ALA A 87 2.11 -14.10 7.81
C ALA A 87 2.45 -15.14 8.90
N GLU A 88 3.05 -14.72 10.01
CA GLU A 88 3.37 -15.61 11.14
C GLU A 88 2.12 -16.22 11.78
N ARG A 89 1.06 -15.42 12.00
CA ARG A 89 -0.21 -15.91 12.53
C ARG A 89 -0.86 -16.93 11.60
N ALA A 90 -0.89 -16.62 10.31
CA ALA A 90 -1.49 -17.52 9.32
C ALA A 90 -0.67 -18.81 9.16
N ALA A 91 0.66 -18.73 9.12
CA ALA A 91 1.54 -19.90 9.06
C ALA A 91 1.32 -20.83 10.26
N LYS A 92 1.20 -20.28 11.48
CA LYS A 92 0.87 -21.07 12.68
C LYS A 92 -0.50 -21.74 12.57
N ARG A 93 -1.52 -21.04 12.06
CA ARG A 93 -2.86 -21.62 11.82
C ARG A 93 -2.79 -22.77 10.82
N PHE A 94 -2.11 -22.57 9.69
CA PHE A 94 -2.02 -23.57 8.62
C PHE A 94 -1.23 -24.80 9.04
N ALA A 95 -0.15 -24.64 9.82
CA ALA A 95 0.60 -25.77 10.37
C ALA A 95 -0.20 -26.63 11.35
N ALA A 96 -1.30 -26.10 11.90
CA ALA A 96 -2.19 -26.81 12.81
C ALA A 96 -3.41 -27.43 12.11
N LEU A 97 -3.53 -27.29 10.79
CA LEU A 97 -4.60 -27.94 10.02
C LEU A 97 -4.38 -29.47 9.97
N PRO A 98 -5.46 -30.25 9.99
CA PRO A 98 -5.41 -31.72 9.97
C PRO A 98 -4.93 -32.30 8.64
#